data_AF-A0A929Y123-F1
#
_entry.id   AF-A0A929Y123-F1
#
_cell.length_a   1.000
_cell.length_b   1.000
_cell.length_c   1.000
_cell.angle_alpha   90.00
_cell.angle_beta   90.00
_cell.angle_gamma   90.00
#
_symmetry.space_group_name_H-M   'P 1'
#
loop_
_entity.id
_entity.type
_entity.pdbx_description
1 polymer ?
#
loop_
_entity_poly.entity_id
_entity_poly.type
_entity_poly.pdbx_seq_one_letter_code
_entity_poly.pdbx_strand_id
1 'polypeptide(L)'
;MKKEKIQAFLALFTATFFWASAYIFVKQLLDNVSPYVMLVVRFGLASLILIVIYNKRLLQINLEMLKAGIIMGVFLFGEFFTFTVGLQYTTTSRSSLIIASYIILLPFAYLLIMRKRPSLSDIIVSIICMIGVFFILGNDLGSFHLGDVYCILCALSYALY
;
A
#
# COMPACT_ATOMS: atom_id res chain seq x y z
N MET A 1 24.36 -9.41 -17.73
CA MET A 1 23.11 -10.12 -18.06
C MET A 1 22.62 -11.17 -17.05
N LYS A 2 23.30 -12.28 -16.72
CA LYS A 2 22.76 -13.27 -15.73
C LYS A 2 22.87 -12.83 -14.26
N LYS A 3 23.98 -12.19 -13.85
CA LYS A 3 24.17 -11.72 -12.45
C LYS A 3 23.20 -10.60 -12.04
N GLU A 4 22.98 -9.61 -12.91
CA GLU A 4 22.06 -8.49 -12.64
C GLU A 4 20.61 -8.96 -12.48
N LYS A 5 20.18 -9.97 -13.28
CA LYS A 5 18.85 -10.57 -13.11
C LYS A 5 18.72 -11.26 -11.75
N ILE A 6 19.73 -12.03 -11.32
CA ILE A 6 19.71 -12.69 -10.01
C ILE A 6 19.66 -11.65 -8.88
N GLN A 7 20.44 -10.56 -8.98
CA GLN A 7 20.40 -9.46 -8.01
C GLN A 7 19.03 -8.79 -7.96
N ALA A 8 18.40 -8.52 -9.11
CA ALA A 8 17.06 -7.96 -9.18
C ALA A 8 16.01 -8.89 -8.56
N PHE A 9 16.08 -10.21 -8.84
CA PHE A 9 15.17 -11.19 -8.23
C PHE A 9 15.36 -11.29 -6.71
N LEU A 10 16.59 -11.25 -6.22
CA LEU A 10 16.87 -11.25 -4.77
C LEU A 10 16.38 -9.97 -4.11
N ALA A 11 16.60 -8.81 -4.73
CA ALA A 11 16.09 -7.53 -4.23
C ALA A 11 14.56 -7.53 -4.17
N LEU A 12 13.90 -8.05 -5.22
CA LEU A 12 12.44 -8.16 -5.24
C LEU A 12 11.95 -9.13 -4.16
N PHE A 13 12.55 -10.32 -4.05
CA PHE A 13 12.18 -11.31 -3.04
C PHE A 13 12.30 -10.76 -1.62
N THR A 14 13.42 -10.10 -1.30
CA THR A 14 13.63 -9.51 0.02
C THR A 14 12.64 -8.39 0.30
N ALA A 15 12.36 -7.51 -0.66
CA ALA A 15 11.35 -6.46 -0.51
C ALA A 15 9.96 -7.07 -0.22
N THR A 16 9.53 -8.05 -0.99
CA THR A 16 8.22 -8.72 -0.79
C THR A 16 8.16 -9.48 0.53
N PHE A 17 9.26 -10.12 0.93
CA PHE A 17 9.35 -10.83 2.21
C PHE A 17 9.19 -9.89 3.41
N PHE A 18 9.93 -8.78 3.42
CA PHE A 18 9.83 -7.77 4.48
C PHE A 18 8.46 -7.09 4.48
N TRP A 19 7.90 -6.83 3.29
CA TRP A 19 6.57 -6.23 3.19
C TRP A 19 5.48 -7.16 3.73
N ALA A 20 5.47 -8.44 3.34
CA ALA A 20 4.48 -9.41 3.82
C ALA A 20 4.63 -9.72 5.31
N SER A 21 5.86 -9.87 5.82
CA SER A 21 6.10 -10.12 7.25
C SER A 21 5.68 -8.95 8.13
N ALA A 22 5.75 -7.70 7.63
CA ALA A 22 5.28 -6.53 8.37
C ALA A 22 3.81 -6.63 8.79
N TYR A 23 2.94 -7.28 8.00
CA TYR A 23 1.53 -7.48 8.37
C TYR A 23 1.40 -8.25 9.69
N ILE A 24 2.24 -9.25 9.91
CA ILE A 24 2.22 -10.08 11.13
C ILE A 24 2.60 -9.21 12.33
N PHE A 25 3.70 -8.46 12.23
CA PHE A 25 4.16 -7.60 13.32
C PHE A 25 3.17 -6.48 13.62
N VAL A 26 2.61 -5.83 12.60
CA VAL A 26 1.60 -4.78 12.78
C VAL A 26 0.36 -5.35 13.47
N LYS A 27 -0.13 -6.54 13.06
CA LYS A 27 -1.26 -7.20 13.73
C LYS A 27 -0.96 -7.46 15.21
N GLN A 28 0.21 -8.00 15.53
CA GLN A 28 0.62 -8.26 16.92
C GLN A 28 0.76 -6.96 17.75
N LEU A 29 1.30 -5.90 17.15
CA LEU A 29 1.42 -4.60 17.81
C LEU A 29 0.06 -3.96 18.08
N LEU A 30 -0.91 -4.15 17.19
CA LEU A 30 -2.27 -3.60 17.32
C LEU A 30 -3.04 -4.17 18.52
N ASP A 31 -2.60 -5.30 19.09
CA ASP A 31 -3.16 -5.85 20.33
C ASP A 31 -2.82 -4.98 21.55
N ASN A 32 -1.73 -4.21 21.48
CA ASN A 32 -1.22 -3.42 22.60
C ASN A 32 -1.12 -1.91 22.31
N VAL A 33 -1.14 -1.52 21.03
CA VAL A 33 -0.89 -0.15 20.58
C VAL A 33 -2.00 0.29 19.65
N SER A 34 -2.57 1.46 19.93
CA SER A 34 -3.57 2.08 19.07
C SER A 34 -3.02 2.40 17.67
N PRO A 35 -3.79 2.22 16.58
CA PRO A 35 -3.37 2.53 15.22
C PRO A 35 -2.79 3.94 15.07
N TYR A 36 -3.40 4.93 15.72
CA TYR A 36 -2.97 6.33 15.63
C TYR A 36 -1.54 6.53 16.18
N VAL A 37 -1.23 5.91 17.31
CA VAL A 37 0.10 6.01 17.95
C VAL A 37 1.15 5.36 17.05
N MET A 38 0.83 4.21 16.47
CA MET A 38 1.73 3.52 15.55
C MET A 38 2.07 4.39 14.32
N LEU A 39 1.06 5.05 13.74
CA LEU A 39 1.26 5.92 12.57
C LEU A 39 2.04 7.19 12.92
N VAL A 40 1.72 7.84 14.04
CA VAL A 40 2.43 9.04 14.50
C VAL A 40 3.90 8.73 14.75
N VAL A 41 4.21 7.61 15.42
CA VAL A 41 5.59 7.20 15.65
C VAL A 41 6.28 6.87 14.33
N ARG A 42 5.65 6.09 13.45
CA ARG A 42 6.24 5.68 12.17
C ARG A 42 6.56 6.88 11.26
N PHE A 43 5.56 7.72 10.99
CA PHE A 43 5.72 8.87 10.11
C PHE A 43 6.47 10.02 10.78
N GLY A 44 6.33 10.18 12.10
CA GLY A 44 7.11 11.14 12.90
C GLY A 44 8.60 10.82 12.85
N LEU A 45 8.99 9.57 13.13
CA LEU A 45 10.39 9.16 13.02
C LEU A 45 10.91 9.27 11.58
N ALA A 46 10.14 8.81 10.59
CA ALA A 46 10.54 8.92 9.18
C ALA A 46 10.76 10.38 8.76
N SER A 47 9.86 11.29 9.14
CA SER A 47 10.00 12.72 8.83
C SER A 47 11.21 13.35 9.52
N LEU A 48 11.47 13.05 10.79
CA LEU A 48 12.66 13.53 11.50
C LEU A 48 13.95 13.05 10.83
N ILE A 49 14.03 11.77 10.47
CA ILE A 49 15.19 11.20 9.76
C ILE A 49 15.39 11.91 8.43
N LEU A 50 14.33 12.10 7.64
CA LEU A 50 14.42 12.78 6.35
C LEU A 50 14.84 14.25 6.51
N ILE A 51 14.37 14.95 7.54
CA ILE A 51 14.78 16.32 7.83
C ILE A 51 16.27 16.37 8.14
N VAL A 52 16.81 15.45 8.94
CA VAL A 52 18.23 15.42 9.29
C VAL A 52 19.10 15.13 8.06
N ILE A 53 18.72 14.15 7.24
CA ILE A 53 19.50 13.73 6.06
C ILE A 53 19.45 14.78 4.95
N TYR A 54 18.30 15.41 4.72
CA TYR A 54 18.06 16.29 3.57
C TYR A 54 17.90 17.77 3.95
N ASN A 55 18.32 18.18 5.15
CA ASN A 55 18.18 19.53 5.69
C ASN A 55 18.50 20.67 4.68
N LYS A 56 19.60 20.56 3.93
CA LYS A 56 20.02 21.57 2.94
C LYS A 56 19.13 21.59 1.68
N ARG A 57 18.57 20.45 1.29
CA ARG A 57 17.66 20.33 0.13
C ARG A 57 16.25 20.78 0.46
N LEU A 58 15.84 20.69 1.73
CA LEU A 58 14.55 21.22 2.18
C LEU A 58 14.43 22.74 1.99
N LEU A 59 15.55 23.47 2.01
CA LEU A 59 15.60 24.91 1.74
C LEU A 59 15.32 25.27 0.27
N GLN A 60 15.32 24.28 -0.64
CA GLN A 60 15.07 24.47 -2.07
C GLN A 60 13.65 24.06 -2.49
N ILE A 61 12.77 23.75 -1.53
CA ILE A 61 11.39 23.36 -1.82
C ILE A 61 10.64 24.57 -2.38
N ASN A 62 10.08 24.41 -3.58
CA ASN A 62 9.15 25.37 -4.16
C ASN A 62 7.69 25.01 -3.77
N LEU A 63 6.76 25.95 -4.00
CA LEU A 63 5.35 25.77 -3.63
C LEU A 63 4.68 24.61 -4.40
N GLU A 64 5.12 24.34 -5.64
CA GLU A 64 4.59 23.25 -6.46
C GLU A 64 4.99 21.88 -5.91
N MET A 65 6.27 21.71 -5.54
CA MET A 65 6.79 20.51 -4.88
C MET A 65 6.10 20.28 -3.54
N LEU A 66 5.85 21.35 -2.78
CA LEU A 66 5.12 21.25 -1.52
C LEU A 66 3.68 20.78 -1.73
N LYS A 67 2.96 21.35 -2.71
CA LYS A 67 1.60 20.92 -3.06
C LYS A 67 1.58 19.46 -3.51
N ALA A 68 2.47 19.06 -4.41
CA ALA A 68 2.58 17.67 -4.85
C ALA A 68 2.88 16.74 -3.66
N GLY A 69 3.83 17.10 -2.80
CA GLY A 69 4.18 16.32 -1.60
C GLY A 69 3.02 16.18 -0.62
N ILE A 70 2.22 17.22 -0.42
CA ILE A 70 1.02 17.16 0.43
C ILE A 70 -0.02 16.20 -0.17
N ILE A 71 -0.29 16.28 -1.47
CA ILE A 71 -1.24 15.40 -2.15
C ILE A 71 -0.82 13.94 -1.99
N MET A 72 0.45 13.63 -2.29
CA MET A 72 0.99 12.27 -2.13
C MET A 72 0.98 11.84 -0.65
N GLY A 73 1.30 12.74 0.27
CA GLY A 73 1.27 12.48 1.71
C GLY A 73 -0.12 12.15 2.24
N VAL A 74 -1.18 12.78 1.69
CA VAL A 74 -2.57 12.47 2.05
C VAL A 74 -2.95 11.06 1.59
N PHE A 75 -2.60 10.67 0.35
CA PHE A 75 -2.87 9.31 -0.12
C PHE A 75 -2.07 8.27 0.66
N LEU A 76 -0.79 8.54 0.93
CA LEU A 76 0.06 7.69 1.75
C LEU A 76 -0.48 7.53 3.18
N PHE A 77 -0.93 8.62 3.80
CA PHE A 77 -1.56 8.55 5.11
C PHE A 77 -2.87 7.74 5.05
N GLY A 78 -3.71 7.99 4.05
CA GLY A 78 -4.96 7.26 3.84
C GLY A 78 -4.74 5.76 3.68
N GLU A 79 -3.74 5.37 2.89
CA GLU A 79 -3.29 3.99 2.73
C GLU A 79 -2.91 3.38 4.09
N PHE A 80 -1.92 3.94 4.79
CA PHE A 80 -1.44 3.36 6.03
C PHE A 80 -2.47 3.39 7.17
N PHE A 81 -3.33 4.41 7.20
CA PHE A 81 -4.41 4.52 8.18
C PHE A 81 -5.46 3.44 7.96
N THR A 82 -5.97 3.31 6.74
CA THR A 82 -6.97 2.29 6.41
C THR A 82 -6.38 0.88 6.50
N PHE A 83 -5.11 0.69 6.14
CA PHE A 83 -4.38 -0.55 6.38
C PHE A 83 -4.36 -0.94 7.86
N THR A 84 -3.87 -0.06 8.73
CA THR A 84 -3.70 -0.36 10.17
C THR A 84 -5.04 -0.57 10.87
N VAL A 85 -6.04 0.24 10.58
CA VAL A 85 -7.40 0.08 11.12
C VAL A 85 -8.07 -1.18 10.57
N GLY A 86 -7.98 -1.42 9.26
CA GLY A 86 -8.56 -2.61 8.64
C GLY A 86 -7.99 -3.90 9.22
N LEU A 87 -6.69 -3.92 9.47
CA LEU A 87 -6.00 -5.04 10.07
C LEU A 87 -6.47 -5.37 11.50
N GLN A 88 -7.12 -4.45 12.22
CA GLN A 88 -7.74 -4.78 13.51
C GLN A 88 -8.91 -5.75 13.35
N TYR A 89 -9.68 -5.61 12.28
CA TYR A 89 -10.95 -6.31 12.05
C TYR A 89 -10.85 -7.51 11.10
N THR A 90 -9.67 -7.77 10.53
CA THR A 90 -9.47 -8.89 9.60
C THR A 90 -8.17 -9.63 9.90
N THR A 91 -7.90 -10.70 9.14
CA THR A 91 -6.67 -11.49 9.24
C THR A 91 -5.57 -10.90 8.36
N THR A 92 -4.32 -11.18 8.70
CA THR A 92 -3.14 -10.77 7.90
C THR A 92 -3.18 -11.33 6.48
N SER A 93 -3.66 -12.57 6.33
CA SER A 93 -3.82 -13.20 5.02
C SER A 93 -4.93 -12.53 4.19
N ARG A 94 -6.12 -12.30 4.78
CA ARG A 94 -7.26 -11.70 4.05
C ARG A 94 -6.97 -10.24 3.67
N SER A 95 -6.43 -9.44 4.59
CA SER A 95 -6.03 -8.05 4.32
C SER A 95 -4.98 -7.93 3.21
N SER A 96 -3.90 -8.72 3.28
CA SER A 96 -2.82 -8.62 2.28
C SER A 96 -3.30 -8.98 0.86
N LEU A 97 -4.23 -9.93 0.74
CA LEU A 97 -4.83 -10.33 -0.53
C LEU A 97 -5.81 -9.28 -1.08
N ILE A 98 -6.67 -8.69 -0.22
CA ILE A 98 -7.56 -7.60 -0.63
C ILE A 98 -6.74 -6.36 -1.02
N ILE A 99 -5.73 -5.99 -0.23
CA ILE A 99 -4.89 -4.83 -0.55
C ILE A 99 -4.14 -5.07 -1.85
N ALA A 100 -3.59 -6.27 -2.08
CA ALA A 100 -2.95 -6.64 -3.34
C ALA A 100 -3.88 -6.55 -4.57
N SER A 101 -5.20 -6.50 -4.37
CA SER A 101 -6.16 -6.23 -5.44
C SER A 101 -6.09 -4.80 -5.99
N TYR A 102 -5.29 -3.91 -5.40
CA TYR A 102 -5.03 -2.56 -5.96
C TYR A 102 -4.53 -2.61 -7.40
N ILE A 103 -3.91 -3.72 -7.82
CA ILE A 103 -3.48 -3.97 -9.20
C ILE A 103 -4.66 -3.82 -10.18
N ILE A 104 -5.88 -4.15 -9.76
CA ILE A 104 -7.11 -3.98 -10.55
C ILE A 104 -7.42 -2.49 -10.78
N LEU A 105 -7.08 -1.64 -9.82
CA LEU A 105 -7.32 -0.19 -9.85
C LEU A 105 -6.23 0.57 -10.61
N LEU A 106 -5.03 0.01 -10.73
CA LEU A 106 -3.88 0.63 -11.39
C LEU A 106 -4.14 1.08 -12.84
N PRO A 107 -4.75 0.25 -13.72
CA PRO A 107 -5.08 0.64 -15.09
C PRO A 107 -6.00 1.86 -15.14
N PHE A 108 -6.96 1.95 -14.22
CA PHE A 108 -7.90 3.06 -14.13
C PHE A 108 -7.23 4.32 -13.58
N ALA A 109 -6.41 4.18 -12.54
CA ALA A 109 -5.62 5.28 -11.99
C ALA A 109 -4.66 5.85 -13.05
N TYR A 110 -3.98 5.00 -13.81
CA TYR A 110 -3.10 5.40 -14.89
C TYR A 110 -3.85 6.11 -16.03
N LEU A 111 -5.04 5.61 -16.39
CA LEU A 111 -5.90 6.27 -17.36
C LEU A 111 -6.38 7.64 -16.87
N LEU A 112 -6.73 7.76 -15.59
CA LEU A 112 -7.24 9.00 -14.99
C LEU A 112 -6.14 10.07 -14.85
N ILE A 113 -4.99 9.67 -14.30
CA ILE A 113 -3.89 10.59 -13.96
C ILE A 113 -2.99 10.86 -15.16
N MET A 114 -2.54 9.80 -15.84
CA MET A 114 -1.58 9.90 -16.95
C MET A 114 -2.26 10.02 -18.32
N ARG A 115 -3.60 9.88 -18.40
CA ARG A 115 -4.39 9.91 -19.66
C ARG A 115 -3.88 8.93 -20.73
N LYS A 116 -3.16 7.89 -20.31
CA LYS A 116 -2.58 6.87 -21.19
C LYS A 116 -3.36 5.58 -21.06
N ARG A 117 -3.65 4.95 -22.20
CA ARG A 117 -4.43 3.71 -22.23
C ARG A 117 -3.61 2.56 -21.62
N PRO A 118 -4.20 1.77 -20.70
CA PRO A 118 -3.52 0.60 -20.15
C PRO A 118 -3.26 -0.45 -21.24
N SER A 119 -2.23 -1.26 -21.05
CA SER A 119 -1.89 -2.33 -21.99
C SER A 119 -2.85 -3.52 -21.84
N LEU A 120 -2.95 -4.37 -22.87
CA LEU A 120 -3.72 -5.61 -22.79
C LEU A 120 -3.22 -6.52 -21.65
N SER A 121 -1.92 -6.52 -21.38
CA SER A 121 -1.32 -7.26 -20.27
C SER A 121 -1.85 -6.79 -18.92
N ASP A 122 -1.99 -5.48 -18.71
CA ASP A 122 -2.50 -4.91 -17.44
C ASP A 122 -3.96 -5.31 -17.20
N ILE A 123 -4.76 -5.36 -18.27
CA ILE A 123 -6.16 -5.80 -18.22
C ILE A 123 -6.24 -7.29 -17.86
N ILE A 124 -5.43 -8.14 -18.51
CA ILE A 124 -5.41 -9.59 -18.23
C ILE A 124 -5.00 -9.86 -16.78
N VAL A 125 -3.93 -9.22 -16.30
CA VAL A 125 -3.46 -9.35 -14.91
C VAL A 125 -4.55 -8.91 -13.92
N SER A 126 -5.23 -7.80 -14.20
CA SER A 126 -6.33 -7.32 -13.37
C SER A 126 -7.47 -8.34 -13.26
N ILE A 127 -7.87 -8.95 -14.38
CA ILE A 127 -8.93 -9.99 -14.40
C ILE A 127 -8.50 -11.21 -13.58
N ILE A 128 -7.25 -11.68 -13.76
CA ILE A 128 -6.73 -12.83 -13.01
C ILE A 128 -6.67 -12.52 -11.50
N CYS A 129 -6.19 -11.33 -11.11
CA CYS A 129 -6.20 -10.88 -9.72
C CYS A 129 -7.62 -10.83 -9.14
N MET A 130 -8.60 -10.33 -9.91
CA MET A 130 -10.00 -10.27 -9.49
C MET A 130 -10.58 -11.66 -9.21
N ILE A 131 -10.27 -12.64 -10.08
CA ILE A 131 -10.66 -14.03 -9.88
C ILE A 131 -10.00 -14.59 -8.61
N GLY A 132 -8.70 -14.36 -8.41
CA GLY A 132 -7.98 -14.82 -7.21
C GLY A 132 -8.59 -14.28 -5.91
N VAL A 133 -8.88 -12.97 -5.87
CA VAL A 133 -9.54 -12.32 -4.73
C VAL A 133 -10.93 -12.90 -4.51
N PHE A 134 -11.70 -13.12 -5.58
CA PHE A 134 -13.03 -13.72 -5.50
C PHE A 134 -13.00 -15.14 -4.91
N PHE A 135 -12.06 -16.00 -5.32
CA PHE A 135 -11.92 -17.35 -4.75
C PHE A 135 -11.57 -17.33 -3.27
N ILE A 136 -10.74 -16.39 -2.84
CA ILE A 136 -10.29 -16.25 -1.45
C ILE A 136 -11.43 -15.72 -0.57
N LEU A 137 -12.17 -14.72 -1.05
CA LEU A 137 -13.35 -14.19 -0.37
C LEU A 137 -14.53 -15.18 -0.41
N GLY A 138 -14.58 -16.02 -1.45
CA GLY A 138 -15.64 -16.97 -1.77
C GLY A 138 -15.97 -17.97 -0.65
N ASN A 139 -14.96 -18.40 0.10
CA ASN A 139 -15.15 -19.35 1.21
C ASN A 139 -15.87 -18.74 2.43
N ASP A 140 -16.03 -17.42 2.49
CA ASP A 140 -16.54 -16.71 3.66
C ASP A 140 -17.39 -15.49 3.25
N LEU A 141 -18.13 -15.61 2.13
CA LEU A 141 -19.03 -14.58 1.58
C LEU A 141 -20.21 -14.23 2.51
N GLY A 142 -20.46 -15.03 3.55
CA GLY A 142 -21.57 -14.84 4.47
C GLY A 142 -21.42 -13.68 5.46
N SER A 143 -20.20 -13.15 5.65
CA SER A 143 -19.98 -12.00 6.53
C SER A 143 -18.97 -11.02 5.91
N PHE A 144 -19.50 -9.95 5.30
CA PHE A 144 -18.68 -8.82 4.89
C PHE A 144 -18.16 -8.13 6.15
N HIS A 145 -16.85 -8.24 6.40
CA HIS A 145 -16.26 -7.71 7.63
C HIS A 145 -15.95 -6.22 7.47
N LEU A 146 -16.06 -5.47 8.56
CA LEU A 146 -15.67 -4.06 8.61
C LEU A 146 -14.22 -3.87 8.11
N GLY A 147 -13.33 -4.82 8.38
CA GLY A 147 -11.94 -4.82 7.92
C GLY A 147 -11.78 -4.90 6.41
N ASP A 148 -12.70 -5.55 5.69
CA ASP A 148 -12.65 -5.66 4.23
C ASP A 148 -12.89 -4.30 3.57
N VAL A 149 -13.81 -3.49 4.12
CA VAL A 149 -14.05 -2.10 3.67
C VAL A 149 -12.78 -1.28 3.78
N TYR A 150 -12.11 -1.34 4.94
CA TYR A 150 -10.86 -0.61 5.16
C TYR A 150 -9.75 -1.11 4.23
N CYS A 151 -9.65 -2.41 3.97
CA CYS A 151 -8.66 -2.95 3.04
C CYS A 151 -8.92 -2.51 1.59
N ILE A 152 -10.18 -2.39 1.16
CA ILE A 152 -10.54 -1.85 -0.15
C ILE A 152 -10.20 -0.36 -0.25
N LEU A 153 -10.48 0.42 0.81
CA LEU A 153 -10.09 1.83 0.86
C LEU A 153 -8.56 2.00 0.86
N CYS A 154 -7.84 1.07 1.49
CA CYS A 154 -6.38 1.00 1.42
C CYS A 154 -5.92 0.73 -0.01
N ALA A 155 -6.48 -0.27 -0.69
CA ALA A 155 -6.15 -0.58 -2.09
C ALA A 155 -6.38 0.62 -3.01
N LEU A 156 -7.46 1.38 -2.80
CA LEU A 156 -7.74 2.60 -3.56
C LEU A 156 -6.70 3.70 -3.29
N SER A 157 -6.35 3.92 -2.03
CA SER A 157 -5.34 4.92 -1.65
C SER A 157 -3.96 4.53 -2.20
N TYR A 158 -3.62 3.24 -2.15
CA TYR A 158 -2.37 2.68 -2.69
C TYR A 158 -2.27 2.85 -4.21
N ALA A 159 -3.40 2.77 -4.94
CA ALA A 159 -3.41 2.94 -6.39
C ALA A 159 -3.31 4.42 -6.83
N LEU A 160 -3.63 5.37 -5.94
CA LEU A 160 -3.60 6.80 -6.21
C LEU A 160 -2.30 7.47 -5.72
N TYR A 161 -1.63 6.87 -4.75
CA TYR A 161 -0.24 7.17 -4.38
C TYR A 161 0.74 6.65 -5.45
#